data_AF-A0A9E5ETV5-F1
#
_entry.id   AF-A0A9E5ETV5-F1
#
_cell.length_a   1.000
_cell.length_b   1.000
_cell.length_c   1.000
_cell.angle_alpha   90.00
_cell.angle_beta   90.00
_cell.angle_gamma   90.00
#
_symmetry.space_group_name_H-M   'P 1'
#
loop_
_entity.id
_entity.type
_entity.pdbx_description
1 polymer ?
#
loop_
_entity_poly.entity_id
_entity_poly.type
_entity_poly.pdbx_seq_one_letter_code
_entity_poly.pdbx_strand_id
1 'polypeptide(L)'
;MRAVALSDSAVQDKVAKSFIPLKIKIPYGAEKFPVEWPGLKNWQYIYQWMGGKKVDGITACSVISPDLKVEYGSTGSALVWEMFDSIAYDAEKFGAMLDRAKERCARAKEIRGDKTLSEQVRETKLASFHIEVREAIADEGRFRFPPTGFTIEGAKELFRLSGDLKDKN
;
A
#
# COMPACT_ATOMS: atom_id res chain seq x y z
N MET A 1 -5.56 17.48 -13.07
CA MET A 1 -4.88 16.19 -12.84
C MET A 1 -5.53 15.57 -11.60
N ARG A 2 -6.33 14.52 -11.74
CA ARG A 2 -6.88 13.75 -10.62
C ARG A 2 -6.79 12.27 -10.96
N ALA A 3 -5.58 11.73 -10.79
CA ALA A 3 -5.39 10.30 -10.67
C ALA A 3 -5.34 10.01 -9.16
N VAL A 4 -6.51 9.89 -8.56
CA VAL A 4 -6.61 9.27 -7.23
C VAL A 4 -6.92 7.83 -7.55
N ALA A 5 -5.93 6.94 -7.54
CA ALA A 5 -6.08 5.60 -8.12
C ALA A 5 -7.33 4.86 -7.59
N LEU A 6 -7.70 5.09 -6.32
CA LEU A 6 -8.90 4.55 -5.70
C LEU A 6 -10.23 5.17 -6.17
N SER A 7 -10.22 6.37 -6.74
CA SER A 7 -11.39 7.01 -7.34
C SER A 7 -11.61 6.61 -8.80
N ASP A 8 -10.63 5.95 -9.42
CA ASP A 8 -10.78 5.46 -10.79
C ASP A 8 -11.82 4.34 -10.85
N SER A 9 -12.77 4.44 -11.78
CA SER A 9 -13.89 3.49 -11.87
C SER A 9 -13.45 2.05 -12.15
N ALA A 10 -12.40 1.84 -12.95
CA ALA A 10 -11.91 0.49 -13.24
C ALA A 10 -11.22 -0.13 -12.01
N VAL A 11 -10.52 0.69 -11.22
CA VAL A 11 -9.95 0.27 -9.94
C VAL A 11 -11.06 -0.05 -8.95
N GLN A 12 -12.08 0.80 -8.82
CA GLN A 12 -13.22 0.58 -7.92
C GLN A 12 -13.95 -0.73 -8.25
N ASP A 13 -14.24 -0.97 -9.52
CA ASP A 13 -14.86 -2.20 -9.99
C ASP A 13 -14.00 -3.43 -9.66
N LYS A 14 -12.68 -3.34 -9.85
CA LYS A 14 -11.75 -4.43 -9.53
C LYS A 14 -11.73 -4.72 -8.03
N VAL A 15 -11.67 -3.67 -7.20
CA VAL A 15 -11.73 -3.78 -5.73
C VAL A 15 -13.02 -4.46 -5.31
N ALA A 16 -14.18 -3.96 -5.77
CA ALA A 16 -15.49 -4.49 -5.39
C ALA A 16 -15.69 -5.96 -5.77
N LYS A 17 -15.10 -6.42 -6.89
CA LYS A 17 -15.25 -7.80 -7.39
C LYS A 17 -14.33 -8.81 -6.71
N SER A 18 -13.13 -8.40 -6.29
CA SER A 18 -12.04 -9.34 -5.95
C SER A 18 -11.43 -9.13 -4.56
N PHE A 19 -11.75 -8.03 -3.88
CA PHE A 19 -11.10 -7.64 -2.62
C PHE A 19 -12.14 -7.17 -1.59
N ILE A 20 -11.75 -7.19 -0.32
CA ILE A 20 -12.55 -6.63 0.78
C ILE A 20 -11.88 -5.32 1.21
N PRO A 21 -12.47 -4.15 0.94
CA PRO A 21 -11.85 -2.88 1.30
C PRO A 21 -11.92 -2.67 2.81
N LEU A 22 -10.76 -2.45 3.44
CA LEU A 22 -10.65 -2.06 4.83
C LEU A 22 -10.08 -0.65 4.91
N LYS A 23 -10.82 0.27 5.53
CA LYS A 23 -10.40 1.66 5.67
C LYS A 23 -9.97 1.94 7.10
N ILE A 24 -8.69 2.28 7.26
CA ILE A 24 -8.14 2.78 8.52
C ILE A 24 -7.87 4.27 8.36
N LYS A 25 -8.46 5.07 9.24
CA LYS A 25 -8.24 6.51 9.29
C LYS A 25 -7.27 6.83 10.41
N ILE A 26 -6.14 7.44 10.07
CA ILE A 26 -5.22 8.01 11.06
C ILE A 26 -5.72 9.43 11.38
N PRO A 27 -6.09 9.76 12.63
CA PRO A 27 -6.49 11.11 12.98
C PRO A 27 -5.35 12.11 12.75
N TYR A 28 -5.68 13.32 12.28
CA TYR A 28 -4.71 14.40 12.19
C TYR A 28 -4.12 14.70 13.58
N GLY A 29 -2.80 14.87 13.65
CA GLY A 29 -2.09 15.11 14.90
C GLY A 29 -1.90 13.87 15.78
N ALA A 30 -2.24 12.67 15.31
CA ALA A 30 -2.01 11.44 16.08
C ALA A 30 -0.50 11.19 16.28
N GLU A 31 -0.05 11.15 17.53
CA GLU A 31 1.36 10.87 17.84
C GLU A 31 1.73 9.41 17.57
N LYS A 32 0.75 8.51 17.66
CA LYS A 32 0.94 7.08 17.42
C LYS A 32 0.06 6.59 16.29
N PHE A 33 0.54 5.55 15.59
CA PHE A 33 -0.29 4.79 14.66
C PHE A 33 -1.45 4.15 15.45
N PRO A 34 -2.72 4.42 15.11
CA PRO A 34 -3.86 4.16 15.98
C PRO A 34 -4.34 2.70 15.96
N VAL A 35 -3.64 1.82 15.24
CA VAL A 35 -4.05 0.43 15.04
C VAL A 35 -2.88 -0.50 15.35
N GLU A 36 -3.01 -1.31 16.39
CA GLU A 36 -2.08 -2.41 16.65
C GLU A 36 -2.48 -3.61 15.80
N TRP A 37 -1.94 -3.66 14.59
CA TRP A 37 -2.21 -4.72 13.64
C TRP A 37 -0.89 -5.26 13.07
N PRO A 38 -0.55 -6.54 13.32
CA PRO A 38 0.70 -7.12 12.82
C PRO A 38 0.98 -6.91 11.32
N GLY A 39 -0.06 -7.02 10.48
CA GLY A 39 0.04 -6.78 9.04
C GLY A 39 0.38 -5.34 8.66
N LEU A 40 0.14 -4.37 9.54
CA LEU A 40 0.45 -2.96 9.32
C LEU A 40 1.70 -2.50 10.06
N LYS A 41 2.48 -3.41 10.65
CA LYS A 41 3.66 -3.06 11.45
C LYS A 41 4.68 -2.25 10.66
N ASN A 42 4.85 -2.54 9.37
CA ASN A 42 5.74 -1.77 8.51
C ASN A 42 5.24 -0.32 8.33
N TRP A 43 3.94 -0.13 8.12
CA TRP A 43 3.33 1.20 8.02
C TRP A 43 3.37 1.95 9.34
N GLN A 44 3.11 1.27 10.46
CA GLN A 44 3.29 1.83 11.79
C GLN A 44 4.74 2.31 11.97
N TYR A 45 5.73 1.50 11.58
CA TYR A 45 7.13 1.87 11.66
C TYR A 45 7.44 3.11 10.80
N ILE A 46 7.04 3.12 9.52
CA ILE A 46 7.26 4.25 8.61
C ILE A 46 6.58 5.52 9.14
N TYR A 47 5.32 5.43 9.57
CA TYR A 47 4.58 6.54 10.16
C TYR A 47 5.29 7.15 11.36
N GLN A 48 5.76 6.30 12.28
CA GLN A 48 6.46 6.71 13.49
C GLN A 48 7.83 7.32 13.17
N TRP A 49 8.59 6.70 12.26
CA TRP A 49 9.90 7.17 11.83
C TRP A 49 9.84 8.57 11.22
N MET A 50 8.79 8.86 10.45
CA MET A 50 8.55 10.20 9.87
C MET A 50 7.98 11.22 10.87
N GLY A 51 7.85 10.86 12.15
CA GLY A 51 7.45 11.77 13.21
C GLY A 51 5.93 11.87 13.44
N GLY A 52 5.17 10.87 12.99
CA GLY A 52 3.75 10.65 13.29
C GLY A 52 2.87 11.88 13.07
N LYS A 53 2.68 12.70 14.12
CA LYS A 53 1.95 13.98 14.07
C LYS A 53 2.47 14.99 13.05
N LYS A 54 3.74 14.86 12.63
CA LYS A 54 4.37 15.73 11.63
C LYS A 54 4.08 15.31 10.20
N VAL A 55 3.51 14.12 10.01
CA VAL A 55 3.26 13.61 8.68
C VAL A 55 1.93 14.13 8.16
N ASP A 56 2.02 15.08 7.22
CA ASP A 56 0.90 15.51 6.40
C ASP A 56 0.89 14.71 5.08
N GLY A 57 -0.19 13.94 4.83
CA GLY A 57 -0.44 13.33 3.51
C GLY A 57 0.19 11.96 3.25
N ILE A 58 -0.05 10.97 4.12
CA ILE A 58 0.13 9.54 3.77
C ILE A 58 -1.20 8.99 3.24
N THR A 59 -1.18 8.39 2.06
CA THR A 59 -2.31 7.60 1.54
C THR A 59 -1.82 6.28 0.96
N ALA A 60 -1.56 5.29 1.82
CA ALA A 60 -1.06 3.98 1.40
C ALA A 60 -2.17 2.93 1.29
N CYS A 61 -1.96 1.94 0.42
CA CYS A 61 -2.80 0.75 0.29
C CYS A 61 -1.93 -0.52 0.29
N SER A 62 -2.43 -1.58 0.90
CA SER A 62 -1.79 -2.88 0.98
C SER A 62 -2.84 -3.96 0.76
N VAL A 63 -2.47 -4.97 0.00
CA VAL A 63 -3.27 -6.19 -0.19
C VAL A 63 -2.68 -7.26 0.70
N ILE A 64 -3.45 -7.73 1.66
CA ILE A 64 -3.01 -8.67 2.68
C ILE A 64 -3.87 -9.93 2.70
N SER A 65 -3.30 -11.02 3.20
CA SER A 65 -4.02 -12.26 3.45
C SER A 65 -5.12 -12.07 4.51
N PRO A 66 -6.20 -12.90 4.50
CA PRO A 66 -7.26 -12.81 5.51
C PRO A 66 -6.82 -13.11 6.96
N ASP A 67 -5.73 -13.86 7.15
CA ASP A 67 -5.09 -14.06 8.46
C ASP A 67 -4.11 -12.93 8.82
N LEU A 68 -3.95 -11.97 7.92
CA LEU A 68 -3.23 -10.72 8.09
C LEU A 68 -1.72 -10.89 8.31
N LYS A 69 -1.18 -12.02 7.88
CA LYS A 69 0.24 -12.39 8.04
C LYS A 69 1.09 -12.12 6.82
N VAL A 70 0.46 -12.04 5.63
CA VAL A 70 1.17 -11.98 4.36
C VAL A 70 0.67 -10.77 3.57
N GLU A 71 1.60 -9.93 3.14
CA GLU A 71 1.34 -8.87 2.18
C GLU A 71 1.61 -9.40 0.76
N TYR A 72 0.67 -9.19 -0.15
CA TYR A 72 0.74 -9.62 -1.55
C TYR A 72 0.89 -8.43 -2.53
N GLY A 73 0.67 -7.20 -2.06
CA GLY A 73 0.90 -5.98 -2.82
C GLY A 73 0.89 -4.76 -1.91
N SER A 74 1.63 -3.72 -2.29
CA SER A 74 1.73 -2.47 -1.53
C SER A 74 1.92 -1.30 -2.49
N THR A 75 1.34 -0.15 -2.16
CA THR A 75 1.61 1.09 -2.89
C THR A 75 2.89 1.80 -2.45
N GLY A 76 3.57 1.27 -1.43
CA GLY A 76 4.68 1.95 -0.74
C GLY A 76 4.18 3.02 0.23
N SER A 77 5.05 3.98 0.55
CA SER A 77 4.76 5.07 1.48
C SER A 77 3.67 6.02 0.99
N ALA A 78 3.55 6.18 -0.34
CA ALA A 78 2.54 7.03 -0.98
C ALA A 78 2.50 8.44 -0.40
N LEU A 79 3.68 8.98 -0.13
CA LEU A 79 3.84 10.32 0.40
C LEU A 79 3.52 11.31 -0.71
N VAL A 80 3.07 12.50 -0.32
CA VAL A 80 2.67 13.56 -1.25
C VAL A 80 3.78 13.96 -2.25
N TRP A 81 5.06 13.89 -1.89
CA TRP A 81 6.14 14.16 -2.85
C TRP A 81 6.34 13.04 -3.87
N GLU A 82 5.76 11.87 -3.64
CA GLU A 82 5.74 10.71 -4.56
C GLU A 82 4.48 10.73 -5.45
N MET A 83 3.72 11.85 -5.48
CA MET A 83 2.44 11.94 -6.19
C MET A 83 2.53 11.61 -7.68
N PHE A 84 3.68 11.84 -8.32
CA PHE A 84 3.84 11.65 -9.76
C PHE A 84 4.40 10.28 -10.16
N ASP A 85 4.99 9.55 -9.23
CA ASP A 85 5.68 8.29 -9.52
C ASP A 85 5.12 7.08 -8.76
N SER A 86 4.55 7.29 -7.58
CA SER A 86 3.99 6.23 -6.74
C SER A 86 2.77 5.54 -7.37
N ILE A 87 2.69 4.24 -7.12
CA ILE A 87 1.55 3.37 -7.44
C ILE A 87 0.24 3.93 -6.86
N ALA A 88 0.28 4.62 -5.72
CA ALA A 88 -0.93 5.12 -5.04
C ALA A 88 -1.71 6.19 -5.84
N TYR A 89 -1.03 6.90 -6.73
CA TYR A 89 -1.58 8.05 -7.46
C TYR A 89 -1.68 7.78 -8.96
N ASP A 90 -1.47 6.54 -9.39
CA ASP A 90 -1.48 6.13 -10.79
C ASP A 90 -2.42 4.93 -10.96
N ALA A 91 -3.56 5.13 -11.62
CA ALA A 91 -4.60 4.12 -11.73
C ALA A 91 -4.13 2.87 -12.48
N GLU A 92 -3.28 3.02 -13.50
CA GLU A 92 -2.75 1.89 -14.27
C GLU A 92 -1.78 1.07 -13.43
N LYS A 93 -0.83 1.73 -12.75
CA LYS A 93 0.11 1.07 -11.84
C LYS A 93 -0.62 0.39 -10.69
N PHE A 94 -1.62 1.05 -10.11
CA PHE A 94 -2.44 0.49 -9.03
C PHE A 94 -3.21 -0.73 -9.51
N GLY A 95 -3.86 -0.63 -10.67
CA GLY A 95 -4.57 -1.73 -11.30
C GLY A 95 -3.67 -2.94 -11.54
N ALA A 96 -2.44 -2.72 -12.03
CA ALA A 96 -1.45 -3.76 -12.26
C ALA A 96 -0.93 -4.37 -10.94
N MET A 97 -0.76 -3.56 -9.89
CA MET A 97 -0.41 -4.05 -8.55
C MET A 97 -1.49 -4.99 -8.00
N LEU A 98 -2.78 -4.66 -8.18
CA LEU A 98 -3.88 -5.54 -7.78
C LEU A 98 -3.85 -6.89 -8.53
N ASP A 99 -3.51 -6.89 -9.82
CA ASP A 99 -3.41 -8.12 -10.61
C ASP A 99 -2.26 -9.01 -10.11
N ARG A 100 -1.07 -8.44 -9.91
CA ARG A 100 0.07 -9.16 -9.31
C ARG A 100 -0.29 -9.70 -7.92
N ALA A 101 -1.00 -8.94 -7.11
CA ALA A 101 -1.43 -9.40 -5.78
C ALA A 101 -2.38 -10.60 -5.85
N LYS A 102 -3.30 -10.63 -6.83
CA LYS A 102 -4.18 -11.79 -7.09
C LYS A 102 -3.38 -13.02 -7.52
N GLU A 103 -2.45 -12.85 -8.45
CA GLU A 103 -1.57 -13.94 -8.92
C GLU A 103 -0.75 -14.52 -7.77
N ARG A 104 -0.17 -13.65 -6.93
CA ARG A 104 0.59 -14.08 -5.75
C ARG A 104 -0.28 -14.84 -4.75
N CYS A 105 -1.51 -14.37 -4.51
CA CYS A 105 -2.46 -15.05 -3.64
C CYS A 105 -2.88 -16.43 -4.21
N ALA A 106 -3.14 -16.50 -5.52
CA ALA A 106 -3.48 -17.75 -6.19
C ALA A 106 -2.33 -18.78 -6.08
N ARG A 107 -1.10 -18.35 -6.35
CA ARG A 107 0.09 -19.21 -6.23
C ARG A 107 0.33 -19.69 -4.79
N ALA A 108 0.11 -18.84 -3.79
CA ALA A 108 0.16 -19.27 -2.39
C ALA A 108 -0.90 -20.34 -2.06
N LYS A 109 -2.11 -20.22 -2.61
CA LYS A 109 -3.18 -21.22 -2.46
C LYS A 109 -2.83 -22.54 -3.15
N GLU A 110 -2.22 -22.48 -4.34
CA GLU A 110 -1.76 -23.67 -5.07
C GLU A 110 -0.70 -24.43 -4.27
N ILE A 111 0.33 -23.73 -3.77
CA ILE A 111 1.37 -24.35 -2.93
C ILE A 111 0.75 -25.01 -1.70
N ARG A 112 -0.19 -24.33 -1.03
CA ARG A 112 -0.88 -24.86 0.16
C ARG A 112 -1.76 -26.07 -0.16
N GLY A 113 -2.38 -26.08 -1.35
CA GLY A 113 -3.30 -27.12 -1.81
C GLY A 113 -2.61 -28.32 -2.46
N ASP A 114 -1.29 -28.27 -2.69
CA ASP A 114 -0.56 -29.33 -3.39
C ASP A 114 -0.42 -30.59 -2.53
N LYS A 115 -1.32 -31.55 -2.76
CA LYS A 115 -1.36 -32.84 -2.05
C LYS A 115 -0.28 -33.82 -2.49
N THR A 116 0.48 -33.51 -3.55
CA THR A 116 1.59 -34.36 -4.00
C THR A 116 2.85 -34.19 -3.15
N LEU A 117 2.94 -33.08 -2.42
CA LEU A 117 4.03 -32.76 -1.50
C LEU A 117 3.70 -33.18 -0.06
N SER A 118 4.73 -33.49 0.73
CA SER A 118 4.57 -33.61 2.17
C SER A 118 4.25 -32.23 2.79
N GLU A 119 3.68 -32.23 3.99
CA GLU A 119 3.34 -30.99 4.71
C GLU A 119 4.57 -30.10 4.92
N GLN A 120 5.67 -30.68 5.41
CA GLN A 120 6.92 -29.96 5.63
C GLN A 120 7.49 -29.33 4.35
N VAL A 121 7.35 -30.00 3.21
CA VAL A 121 7.80 -29.48 1.91
C VAL A 121 6.89 -28.34 1.45
N ARG A 122 5.56 -28.45 1.62
CA ARG A 122 4.64 -27.34 1.35
C ARG A 122 4.95 -26.11 2.18
N GLU A 123 5.20 -26.28 3.48
CA GLU A 123 5.52 -25.17 4.38
C GLU A 123 6.80 -24.46 3.99
N THR A 124 7.87 -25.21 3.71
CA THR A 124 9.15 -24.66 3.24
C THR A 124 8.95 -23.88 1.94
N LYS A 125 8.25 -24.48 0.95
CA LYS A 125 8.00 -23.84 -0.35
C LYS A 125 7.16 -22.57 -0.22
N LEU A 126 6.17 -22.58 0.67
CA LEU A 126 5.34 -21.41 0.94
C LEU A 126 6.13 -20.29 1.64
N ALA A 127 7.02 -20.64 2.57
CA ALA A 127 7.89 -19.68 3.24
C ALA A 127 8.85 -19.00 2.26
N SER A 128 9.52 -19.76 1.38
CA SER A 128 10.37 -19.22 0.32
C SER A 128 9.59 -18.31 -0.61
N PHE A 129 8.39 -18.73 -1.04
CA PHE A 129 7.52 -17.89 -1.87
C PHE A 129 7.14 -16.57 -1.18
N HIS A 130 6.84 -16.58 0.12
CA HIS A 130 6.55 -15.35 0.85
C HIS A 130 7.75 -14.41 0.97
N ILE A 131 8.98 -14.94 1.00
CA ILE A 131 10.20 -14.12 0.96
C ILE A 131 10.32 -13.43 -0.40
N GLU A 132 10.20 -14.18 -1.50
CA GLU A 132 10.23 -13.65 -2.87
C GLU A 132 9.16 -12.55 -3.08
N VAL A 133 7.95 -12.78 -2.58
CA VAL A 133 6.87 -11.80 -2.65
C VAL A 133 7.22 -10.53 -1.89
N ARG A 134 7.80 -10.65 -0.69
CA ARG A 134 8.20 -9.48 0.13
C ARG A 134 9.28 -8.66 -0.58
N GLU A 135 10.27 -9.32 -1.16
CA GLU A 135 11.34 -8.65 -1.92
C GLU A 135 10.79 -7.90 -3.13
N ALA A 136 9.90 -8.54 -3.91
CA ALA A 136 9.24 -7.91 -5.04
C ALA A 136 8.41 -6.67 -4.63
N ILE A 137 7.69 -6.74 -3.50
CA ILE A 137 6.92 -5.61 -2.98
C ILE A 137 7.85 -4.47 -2.54
N ALA A 138 8.95 -4.78 -1.85
CA ALA A 138 9.92 -3.77 -1.43
C ALA A 138 10.55 -3.05 -2.63
N ASP A 139 10.78 -3.77 -3.73
CA ASP A 139 11.29 -3.20 -4.98
C ASP A 139 10.26 -2.33 -5.71
N GLU A 140 8.99 -2.74 -5.72
CA GLU A 140 7.89 -1.96 -6.31
C GLU A 140 7.60 -0.67 -5.53
N GLY A 141 7.68 -0.73 -4.21
CA GLY A 141 7.32 0.36 -3.30
C GLY A 141 8.50 1.16 -2.75
N ARG A 142 9.65 1.16 -3.44
CA ARG A 142 10.88 1.83 -2.95
C ARG A 142 10.60 3.29 -2.59
N PHE A 143 10.82 3.60 -1.32
CA PHE A 143 10.76 4.95 -0.77
C PHE A 143 11.71 5.87 -1.52
N ARG A 144 11.22 7.05 -1.88
CA ARG A 144 12.05 8.13 -2.44
C ARG A 144 12.14 9.28 -1.46
N PHE A 145 13.34 9.80 -1.27
CA PHE A 145 13.52 11.03 -0.51
C PHE A 145 12.81 12.18 -1.23
N PRO A 146 12.25 13.13 -0.46
CA PRO A 146 11.68 14.33 -1.04
C PRO A 146 12.75 15.05 -1.89
N PRO A 147 12.39 15.61 -3.06
CA PRO A 147 13.29 16.45 -3.84
C PRO A 147 13.85 17.60 -2.99
N THR A 148 15.07 18.03 -3.28
CA THR A 148 15.68 19.19 -2.61
C THR A 148 14.74 20.40 -2.69
N GLY A 149 14.41 21.00 -1.55
CA GLY A 149 13.51 22.15 -1.46
C GLY A 149 12.02 21.81 -1.38
N PHE A 150 11.65 20.53 -1.34
CA PHE A 150 10.26 20.14 -1.08
C PHE A 150 9.84 20.55 0.34
N THR A 151 8.71 21.26 0.46
CA THR A 151 8.15 21.70 1.75
C THR A 151 6.74 21.16 1.95
N ILE A 152 6.26 21.20 3.20
CA ILE A 152 4.88 20.86 3.53
C ILE A 152 3.90 21.82 2.84
N GLU A 153 4.29 23.08 2.64
CA GLU A 153 3.52 24.07 1.90
C GLU A 153 3.44 23.69 0.42
N GLY A 154 4.54 23.20 -0.17
CA GLY A 154 4.56 22.65 -1.53
C GLY A 154 3.64 21.43 -1.67
N ALA A 155 3.63 20.53 -0.69
CA ALA A 155 2.69 19.41 -0.62
C ALA A 155 1.21 19.88 -0.59
N LYS A 156 0.90 20.86 0.26
CA LYS A 156 -0.46 21.42 0.39
C LYS A 156 -0.92 22.09 -0.90
N GLU A 157 0.00 22.78 -1.58
CA GLU A 157 -0.29 23.42 -2.85
C GLU A 157 -0.56 22.41 -3.96
N LEU A 158 0.20 21.31 -4.02
CA LEU A 158 -0.07 20.22 -4.96
C LEU A 158 -1.47 19.63 -4.78
N PHE A 159 -1.91 19.40 -3.53
CA PHE A 159 -3.27 18.93 -3.25
C PHE A 159 -4.36 19.97 -3.55
N ARG A 160 -4.08 21.28 -3.41
CA ARG A 160 -5.03 22.31 -3.86
C ARG A 160 -5.17 22.29 -5.38
N LEU A 161 -4.06 22.21 -6.11
CA LEU A 161 -4.04 22.17 -7.57
C LEU A 161 -4.68 20.89 -8.13
N SER A 162 -4.63 19.77 -7.41
CA SER A 162 -5.40 18.56 -7.73
C SER A 162 -6.87 18.66 -7.31
N GLY A 163 -7.25 19.70 -6.56
CA GLY A 163 -8.59 19.93 -6.04
C GLY A 163 -8.95 19.08 -4.82
N ASP A 164 -8.00 18.35 -4.24
CA ASP A 164 -8.25 17.41 -3.14
C ASP A 164 -8.22 18.09 -1.76
N LEU A 165 -7.63 19.29 -1.68
CA LEU A 165 -7.77 20.21 -0.56
C LEU A 165 -8.71 21.35 -0.98
N LYS A 166 -9.89 21.43 -0.34
CA LYS A 166 -10.78 22.59 -0.47
C LYS A 166 -10.15 23.77 0.25
N ASP A 167 -10.23 24.95 -0.35
CA ASP A 167 -9.90 26.17 0.35
C ASP A 167 -10.81 26.31 1.58
N LYS A 168 -10.19 26.64 2.72
CA LYS A 168 -10.93 27.03 3.90
C LYS A 168 -11.50 28.42 3.62
N ASN A 169 -12.77 28.47 3.23
CA ASN A 169 -13.58 29.67 3.40
C ASN A 169 -13.80 29.93 4.89
#